data_AF-A0AAD6S1A0-F1
#
_entry.id   AF-A0AAD6S1A0-F1
#
_cell.length_a   1.000
_cell.length_b   1.000
_cell.length_c   1.000
_cell.angle_alpha   90.00
_cell.angle_beta   90.00
_cell.angle_gamma   90.00
#
_symmetry.space_group_name_H-M   'P 1'
#
loop_
_entity.id
_entity.type
_entity.pdbx_description
1 polymer ?
#
loop_
_entity_poly.entity_id
_entity_poly.type
_entity_poly.pdbx_seq_one_letter_code
_entity_poly.pdbx_strand_id
1 'polypeptide(L)'
;MNIMVLPRQCLSNRQINQMYLALNDQRWRERGSAECTCGQPAGYTCAECNVPDLCRMCMVAAHLGSPLHKIREWSERAQSYTCVSLRELGLRVSLGHGGAACPRPHAHRMDAITVTGIETLAVDFCSCDRAASDADQIKGRGWWPLPGNYLSAIPLTVLREIADRDEGEDLDAEQFDSDEESDAESHATDSSTSE
;
A
#
# COMPACT_ATOMS: atom_id res chain seq x y z
N MET A 1 15.60 -30.02 -41.28
CA MET A 1 15.26 -29.97 -39.84
C MET A 1 14.59 -28.63 -39.59
N ASN A 2 13.26 -28.61 -39.49
CA ASN A 2 12.50 -27.38 -39.27
C ASN A 2 12.60 -26.99 -37.79
N ILE A 3 13.24 -25.86 -37.51
CA ILE A 3 13.18 -25.22 -36.19
C ILE A 3 11.87 -24.44 -36.17
N MET A 4 10.85 -24.97 -35.49
CA MET A 4 9.66 -24.19 -35.14
C MET A 4 10.09 -23.10 -34.16
N VAL A 5 10.25 -21.88 -34.66
CA VAL A 5 10.36 -20.68 -33.82
C VAL A 5 8.97 -20.39 -33.28
N LEU A 6 8.70 -20.81 -32.04
CA LEU A 6 7.46 -20.43 -31.35
C LEU A 6 7.48 -18.90 -31.13
N PRO A 7 6.38 -18.19 -31.44
CA PRO A 7 6.31 -16.76 -31.25
C PRO A 7 6.48 -16.43 -29.75
N ARG A 8 7.35 -15.46 -29.45
CA ARG A 8 7.46 -14.87 -28.11
C ARG A 8 6.18 -14.09 -27.83
N GLN A 9 5.17 -14.78 -27.31
CA GLN A 9 3.96 -14.14 -26.82
C GLN A 9 4.30 -13.51 -25.46
N CYS A 10 4.19 -12.18 -25.36
CA CYS A 10 4.32 -11.47 -24.09
C CYS A 10 3.16 -11.92 -23.19
N LEU A 11 3.47 -12.70 -22.16
CA LEU A 11 2.48 -13.06 -21.15
C LEU A 11 2.02 -11.79 -20.43
N SER A 12 0.72 -11.60 -20.27
CA SER A 12 0.19 -10.52 -19.43
C SER A 12 0.66 -10.69 -17.98
N ASN A 13 0.73 -9.61 -17.20
CA ASN A 13 1.06 -9.67 -15.77
C ASN A 13 0.17 -10.67 -15.00
N ARG A 14 -1.09 -10.84 -15.44
CA ARG A 14 -2.02 -11.83 -14.88
C ARG A 14 -1.58 -13.27 -15.17
N GLN A 15 -1.16 -13.55 -16.40
CA GLN A 15 -0.66 -14.87 -16.82
C GLN A 15 0.69 -15.20 -16.18
N ILE A 16 1.59 -14.21 -16.07
CA ILE A 16 2.87 -14.36 -15.35
C ILE A 16 2.61 -14.67 -13.88
N ASN A 17 1.70 -13.94 -13.23
CA ASN A 17 1.33 -14.20 -11.84
C ASN A 17 0.67 -15.57 -11.65
N GLN A 18 -0.21 -16.00 -12.54
CA GLN A 18 -0.82 -17.33 -12.47
C GLN A 18 0.22 -18.44 -12.64
N MET A 19 1.16 -18.27 -13.57
CA MET A 19 2.25 -19.23 -13.80
C MET A 19 3.21 -19.27 -12.61
N TYR A 20 3.55 -18.11 -12.03
CA TYR A 20 4.34 -18.00 -10.80
C TYR A 20 3.68 -18.70 -9.62
N LEU A 21 2.36 -18.49 -9.43
CA LEU A 21 1.59 -19.15 -8.38
C LEU A 21 1.55 -20.68 -8.58
N ALA A 22 1.34 -21.15 -9.81
CA ALA A 22 1.32 -22.59 -10.12
C ALA A 22 2.70 -23.25 -9.90
N LEU A 23 3.79 -22.57 -10.27
CA LEU A 23 5.16 -23.03 -10.01
C LEU A 23 5.47 -23.07 -8.51
N ASN A 24 5.01 -22.08 -7.74
CA ASN A 24 5.19 -22.07 -6.28
C ASN A 24 4.31 -23.08 -5.54
N ASP A 25 3.13 -23.45 -6.07
CA ASP A 25 2.28 -24.53 -5.54
C ASP A 25 2.96 -25.91 -5.72
N GLN A 26 3.48 -26.21 -6.91
CA GLN A 26 4.27 -27.43 -7.15
C GLN A 26 5.52 -27.50 -6.26
N ARG A 27 6.21 -26.36 -6.10
CA ARG A 27 7.45 -26.26 -5.33
C ARG A 27 7.25 -26.59 -3.84
N TRP A 28 6.08 -26.34 -3.27
CA TRP A 28 5.78 -26.68 -1.87
C TRP A 28 5.33 -28.13 -1.70
N ARG A 29 4.56 -28.70 -2.64
CA ARG A 29 4.10 -30.10 -2.58
C ARG A 29 5.25 -31.13 -2.62
N GLU A 30 6.33 -30.78 -3.31
CA GLU A 30 7.50 -31.66 -3.50
C GLU A 30 8.62 -31.40 -2.49
N ARG A 31 8.63 -30.24 -1.84
CA ARG A 31 9.60 -29.87 -0.81
C ARG A 31 8.97 -30.03 0.56
N GLY A 32 9.15 -31.19 1.17
CA GLY A 32 9.00 -31.28 2.63
C GLY A 32 9.73 -30.11 3.28
N SER A 33 9.03 -29.36 4.16
CA SER A 33 9.52 -28.27 5.01
C SER A 33 10.71 -27.51 4.43
N ALA A 34 10.48 -26.51 3.57
CA ALA A 34 11.53 -25.53 3.31
C ALA A 34 11.99 -24.96 4.66
N GLU A 35 13.25 -25.17 5.02
CA GLU A 35 13.79 -24.65 6.28
C GLU A 35 14.23 -23.20 6.07
N CYS A 36 13.76 -22.32 6.95
CA CYS A 36 14.29 -20.98 7.08
C CYS A 36 15.74 -21.06 7.58
N THR A 37 16.59 -20.08 7.25
CA THR A 37 18.01 -20.05 7.65
C THR A 37 18.23 -20.14 9.17
N CYS A 38 17.21 -19.85 9.98
CA CYS A 38 17.23 -20.00 11.43
C CYS A 38 16.87 -21.42 11.93
N GLY A 39 16.71 -22.40 11.04
CA GLY A 39 16.36 -23.78 11.36
C GLY A 39 14.90 -24.02 11.73
N GLN A 40 14.02 -23.05 11.44
CA GLN A 40 12.57 -23.18 11.63
C GLN A 40 11.87 -23.46 10.29
N PRO A 41 10.70 -24.13 10.28
CA PRO A 41 9.92 -24.27 9.05
C PRO A 41 9.61 -22.89 8.46
N ALA A 42 10.01 -22.69 7.20
CA ALA A 42 9.51 -21.59 6.40
C ALA A 42 8.06 -21.90 6.03
N GLY A 43 7.21 -20.87 6.02
CA GLY A 43 5.78 -21.00 5.71
C GLY A 43 5.17 -19.73 5.12
N TYR A 44 5.96 -18.66 5.05
CA TYR A 44 5.53 -17.35 4.61
C TYR A 44 6.40 -16.88 3.46
N THR A 45 5.77 -16.28 2.46
CA THR A 45 6.43 -15.71 1.29
C THR A 45 5.93 -14.29 1.05
N CYS A 46 6.80 -13.38 0.63
CA CYS A 46 6.42 -12.01 0.32
C CYS A 46 6.00 -11.91 -1.16
N ALA A 47 4.91 -11.19 -1.44
CA ALA A 47 4.45 -10.96 -2.81
C ALA A 47 5.13 -9.77 -3.50
N GLU A 48 5.87 -8.94 -2.75
CA GLU A 48 6.37 -7.64 -3.22
C GLU A 48 7.90 -7.54 -3.21
N CYS A 49 8.60 -8.22 -2.30
CA CYS A 49 10.06 -8.24 -2.26
C CYS A 49 10.63 -9.64 -2.47
N ASN A 50 11.84 -9.70 -3.01
CA ASN A 50 12.53 -10.94 -3.36
C ASN A 50 13.27 -11.53 -2.16
N VAL A 51 12.54 -11.84 -1.08
CA VAL A 51 13.04 -12.64 0.05
C VAL A 51 12.73 -14.11 -0.19
N PRO A 52 13.56 -15.06 0.31
CA PRO A 52 13.18 -16.46 0.31
C PRO A 52 11.93 -16.68 1.18
N ASP A 53 11.36 -17.87 1.11
CA ASP A 53 10.34 -18.26 2.08
C ASP A 53 10.97 -18.27 3.48
N LEU A 54 10.29 -17.65 4.44
CA LEU A 54 10.79 -17.47 5.80
C LEU A 54 9.80 -18.04 6.82
N CYS A 55 10.31 -18.32 8.01
CA CYS A 55 9.46 -18.55 9.17
C CYS A 55 8.80 -17.24 9.61
N ARG A 56 7.78 -17.32 10.47
CA ARG A 56 7.04 -16.16 10.99
C ARG A 56 7.95 -15.04 11.51
N MET A 57 8.91 -15.39 12.37
CA MET A 57 9.79 -14.41 13.03
C MET A 57 10.75 -13.74 12.04
N CYS A 58 11.38 -14.53 11.16
CA CYS A 58 12.29 -13.98 10.15
C CYS A 58 11.52 -13.13 9.13
N MET A 59 10.29 -13.50 8.79
CA MET A 59 9.43 -12.70 7.93
C MET A 59 9.15 -11.31 8.54
N VAL A 60 8.79 -11.26 9.81
CA VAL A 60 8.58 -10.00 10.56
C VAL A 60 9.86 -9.17 10.58
N ALA A 61 11.00 -9.78 10.92
CA ALA A 61 12.29 -9.08 11.00
C ALA A 61 12.72 -8.49 9.65
N ALA A 62 12.54 -9.24 8.56
CA ALA A 62 12.86 -8.78 7.20
C ALA A 62 12.00 -7.60 6.75
N HIS A 63 10.83 -7.39 7.35
CA HIS A 63 9.85 -6.38 6.95
C HIS A 63 9.69 -5.21 7.92
N LEU A 64 10.58 -5.06 8.91
CA LEU A 64 10.59 -3.87 9.79
C LEU A 64 10.67 -2.55 8.99
N GLY A 65 11.38 -2.57 7.86
CA GLY A 65 11.49 -1.45 6.93
C GLY A 65 10.29 -1.26 6.02
N SER A 66 9.56 -2.35 5.72
CA SER A 66 8.49 -2.41 4.73
C SER A 66 7.23 -3.08 5.32
N PRO A 67 6.56 -2.41 6.28
CA PRO A 67 5.48 -3.02 7.06
C PRO A 67 4.17 -3.23 6.30
N LEU A 68 4.09 -2.73 5.06
CA LEU A 68 2.91 -2.77 4.18
C LEU A 68 3.03 -3.77 3.04
N HIS A 69 4.10 -4.56 2.99
CA HIS A 69 4.20 -5.62 2.01
C HIS A 69 3.21 -6.74 2.33
N LYS A 70 2.59 -7.26 1.28
CA LYS A 70 1.63 -8.37 1.33
C LYS A 70 2.37 -9.69 1.47
N ILE A 71 2.06 -10.38 2.56
CA ILE A 71 2.58 -11.71 2.83
C ILE A 71 1.53 -12.75 2.43
N ARG A 72 2.00 -13.91 2.00
CA ARG A 72 1.19 -15.07 1.72
C ARG A 72 1.66 -16.24 2.57
N GLU A 73 0.70 -17.00 3.07
CA GLU A 73 0.91 -18.26 3.76
C GLU A 73 0.28 -19.37 2.93
N TRP A 74 0.92 -20.52 2.88
CA TRP A 74 0.31 -21.69 2.26
C TRP A 74 -0.76 -22.26 3.19
N SER A 75 -2.01 -22.30 2.74
CA SER A 75 -3.09 -22.94 3.48
C SER A 75 -3.27 -24.38 2.99
N GLU A 76 -2.89 -25.35 3.83
CA GLU A 76 -3.10 -26.78 3.52
C GLU A 76 -4.57 -27.09 3.26
N ARG A 77 -5.48 -26.46 4.03
CA ARG A 77 -6.93 -26.66 3.92
C ARG A 77 -7.47 -26.16 2.58
N ALA A 78 -7.03 -25.00 2.12
CA ALA A 78 -7.50 -24.41 0.89
C ALA A 78 -6.67 -24.85 -0.33
N GLN A 79 -5.61 -25.64 -0.10
CA GLN A 79 -4.59 -26.02 -1.10
C GLN A 79 -4.16 -24.82 -1.97
N SER A 80 -4.01 -23.66 -1.34
CA SER A 80 -3.71 -22.40 -2.01
C SER A 80 -3.05 -21.42 -1.06
N TYR A 81 -2.39 -20.41 -1.62
CA TYR A 81 -1.86 -19.28 -0.87
C TYR A 81 -3.00 -18.38 -0.41
N THR A 82 -3.02 -18.08 0.89
CA THR A 82 -3.90 -17.08 1.49
C THR A 82 -3.08 -15.87 1.89
N CYS A 83 -3.62 -14.67 1.67
CA CYS A 83 -2.99 -13.45 2.15
C CYS A 83 -3.02 -13.40 3.68
N VAL A 84 -1.91 -12.98 4.27
CA VAL A 84 -1.77 -12.70 5.70
C VAL A 84 -1.04 -11.37 5.85
N SER A 85 -1.51 -10.52 6.76
CA SER A 85 -0.86 -9.24 7.03
C SER A 85 0.35 -9.43 7.93
N LEU A 86 1.37 -8.57 7.79
CA LEU A 86 2.51 -8.56 8.71
C LEU A 86 2.07 -8.32 10.15
N ARG A 87 0.99 -7.55 10.35
CA ARG A 87 0.35 -7.36 11.65
C ARG A 87 -0.13 -8.68 12.27
N GLU A 88 -0.77 -9.56 11.50
CA GLU A 88 -1.19 -10.89 11.96
C GLU A 88 0.00 -11.82 12.22
N LEU A 89 1.13 -11.58 11.55
CA LEU A 89 2.40 -12.25 11.84
C LEU A 89 3.06 -11.75 13.14
N GLY A 90 2.62 -10.60 13.66
CA GLY A 90 3.09 -10.00 14.91
C GLY A 90 3.97 -8.77 14.72
N LEU A 91 4.11 -8.25 13.49
CA LEU A 91 4.84 -7.02 13.25
C LEU A 91 4.17 -5.84 13.95
N ARG A 92 5.00 -5.08 14.67
CA ARG A 92 4.64 -3.79 15.25
C ARG A 92 5.62 -2.73 14.77
N VAL A 93 5.11 -1.59 14.32
CA VAL A 93 5.94 -0.49 13.82
C VAL A 93 6.16 0.52 14.94
N SER A 94 7.40 0.63 15.42
CA SER A 94 7.77 1.72 16.33
C SER A 94 7.84 3.03 15.54
N LEU A 95 7.07 4.04 15.96
CA LEU A 95 7.02 5.35 15.29
C LEU A 95 8.06 6.32 15.87
N GLY A 96 8.46 6.11 17.13
CA GLY A 96 9.56 6.85 17.75
C GLY A 96 10.93 6.19 17.56
N HIS A 97 11.96 6.82 18.13
CA HIS A 97 13.34 6.31 18.17
C HIS A 97 13.91 5.86 16.80
N GLY A 98 13.51 6.52 15.71
CA GLY A 98 13.95 6.15 14.36
C GLY A 98 13.53 4.75 13.93
N GLY A 99 12.47 4.20 14.52
CA GLY A 99 11.99 2.84 14.24
C GLY A 99 12.50 1.76 15.20
N ALA A 100 13.39 2.09 16.14
CA ALA A 100 13.81 1.15 17.17
C ALA A 100 12.72 0.96 18.24
N ALA A 101 12.74 -0.19 18.91
CA ALA A 101 11.80 -0.50 19.98
C ALA A 101 11.89 0.54 21.11
N CYS A 102 10.74 1.12 21.47
CA CYS A 102 10.64 2.07 22.57
C CYS A 102 10.61 1.34 23.92
N PRO A 103 11.33 1.80 24.97
CA PRO A 103 11.21 1.24 26.32
C PRO A 103 9.89 1.61 27.02
N ARG A 104 9.21 2.67 26.54
CA ARG A 104 7.88 3.10 26.99
C ARG A 104 6.94 3.26 25.79
N PRO A 105 6.54 2.15 25.14
CA PRO A 105 5.68 2.22 23.97
C PRO A 105 4.22 2.44 24.38
N HIS A 106 3.49 3.20 23.57
CA HIS A 106 2.04 3.29 23.61
C HIS A 106 1.44 2.63 22.36
N ALA A 107 0.83 1.47 22.57
CA ALA A 107 0.34 0.60 21.52
C ALA A 107 -0.96 1.10 20.91
N HIS A 108 -1.02 1.19 19.58
CA HIS A 108 -2.22 1.55 18.82
C HIS A 108 -2.42 0.67 17.59
N ARG A 109 -3.64 0.73 17.06
CA ARG A 109 -3.92 0.37 15.67
C ARG A 109 -3.97 1.63 14.84
N MET A 110 -3.41 1.57 13.65
CA MET A 110 -3.39 2.69 12.72
C MET A 110 -3.65 2.18 11.31
N ASP A 111 -4.49 2.88 10.57
CA ASP A 111 -4.82 2.55 9.19
C ASP A 111 -3.87 3.27 8.24
N ALA A 112 -3.16 2.49 7.44
CA ALA A 112 -2.33 3.00 6.37
C ALA A 112 -3.13 2.98 5.06
N ILE A 113 -3.25 4.13 4.42
CA ILE A 113 -3.87 4.26 3.10
C ILE A 113 -2.80 3.99 2.04
N THR A 114 -3.02 2.95 1.24
CA THR A 114 -2.14 2.53 0.15
C THR A 114 -2.85 2.69 -1.20
N VAL A 115 -2.10 2.64 -2.30
CA VAL A 115 -2.69 2.60 -3.66
C VAL A 115 -3.60 1.39 -3.89
N THR A 116 -3.49 0.35 -3.07
CA THR A 116 -4.31 -0.86 -3.19
C THR A 116 -5.48 -0.91 -2.22
N GLY A 117 -5.64 0.09 -1.36
CA GLY A 117 -6.67 0.13 -0.32
C GLY A 117 -6.09 0.43 1.07
N ILE A 118 -6.88 0.15 2.10
CA ILE A 118 -6.55 0.44 3.50
C ILE A 118 -5.98 -0.81 4.17
N GLU A 119 -4.83 -0.68 4.83
CA GLU A 119 -4.22 -1.74 5.62
C GLU A 119 -4.05 -1.30 7.09
N THR A 120 -4.62 -2.09 8.00
CA THR A 120 -4.49 -1.81 9.44
C THR A 120 -3.19 -2.38 9.99
N LEU A 121 -2.37 -1.51 10.56
CA LEU A 121 -1.10 -1.83 11.20
C LEU A 121 -1.21 -1.82 12.74
N ALA A 122 -0.32 -2.56 13.38
CA ALA A 122 -0.03 -2.36 14.80
C ALA A 122 1.17 -1.40 14.92
N VAL A 123 1.00 -0.31 15.64
CA VAL A 123 2.05 0.70 15.83
C VAL A 123 2.31 0.95 17.31
N ASP A 124 3.51 1.40 17.61
CA ASP A 124 3.94 1.78 18.94
C ASP A 124 4.46 3.21 18.92
N PHE A 125 3.71 4.13 19.52
CA PHE A 125 4.16 5.49 19.77
C PHE A 125 5.15 5.51 20.93
N CYS A 126 6.10 6.44 20.89
CA CYS A 126 7.00 6.70 22.00
C CYS A 126 6.30 7.60 23.03
N SER A 127 6.36 7.19 24.30
CA SER A 127 5.90 7.98 25.44
C SER A 127 7.03 8.26 26.44
N CYS A 128 8.27 8.35 25.94
CA CYS A 128 9.39 8.82 26.75
C CYS A 128 9.28 10.34 27.02
N ASP A 129 10.00 10.85 28.02
CA ASP A 129 9.83 12.25 28.50
C ASP A 129 10.15 13.32 27.44
N ARG A 130 10.93 12.95 26.41
CA ARG A 130 11.25 13.79 25.25
C ARG A 130 10.63 13.28 23.94
N ALA A 131 9.53 12.55 24.03
CA ALA A 131 8.81 12.08 22.85
C ALA A 131 8.27 13.28 22.06
N ALA A 132 8.38 13.20 20.73
CA ALA A 132 7.69 14.13 19.84
C ALA A 132 6.17 13.86 19.89
N SER A 133 5.37 14.79 19.37
CA SER A 133 3.93 14.57 19.20
C SER A 133 3.66 13.34 18.33
N ASP A 134 2.52 12.68 18.52
CA ASP A 134 2.13 11.50 17.73
C ASP A 134 2.18 11.79 16.21
N ALA A 135 1.69 12.95 15.80
CA ALA A 135 1.76 13.40 14.42
C ALA A 135 3.19 13.52 13.89
N ASP A 136 4.12 14.03 14.70
CA ASP A 136 5.52 14.17 14.29
C ASP A 136 6.27 12.84 14.31
N GLN A 137 5.88 11.89 15.16
CA GLN A 137 6.40 10.52 15.12
C GLN A 137 5.96 9.81 13.82
N ILE A 138 4.70 9.97 13.42
CA ILE A 138 4.18 9.46 12.13
C ILE A 138 4.97 10.07 10.96
N LYS A 139 5.14 11.40 10.95
CA LYS A 139 5.96 12.10 9.94
C LYS A 139 7.41 11.64 9.95
N GLY A 140 7.98 11.39 11.12
CA GLY A 140 9.34 10.86 11.28
C GLY A 140 9.54 9.49 10.64
N ARG A 141 8.46 8.70 10.47
CA ARG A 141 8.47 7.44 9.72
C ARG A 141 8.26 7.63 8.20
N GLY A 142 8.13 8.87 7.76
CA GLY A 142 7.85 9.25 6.39
C GLY A 142 6.38 9.02 6.02
N TRP A 143 5.45 9.08 6.98
CA TRP A 143 4.02 8.92 6.74
C TRP A 143 3.30 10.24 7.03
N TRP A 144 2.24 10.53 6.29
CA TRP A 144 1.48 11.76 6.43
C TRP A 144 0.18 11.49 7.20
N PRO A 145 0.01 12.02 8.42
CA PRO A 145 -1.22 11.82 9.18
C PRO A 145 -2.41 12.51 8.50
N LEU A 146 -3.59 11.92 8.58
CA LEU A 146 -4.80 12.54 8.05
C LEU A 146 -5.31 13.67 8.97
N PRO A 147 -5.91 14.73 8.41
CA PRO A 147 -6.57 15.77 9.20
C PRO A 147 -7.65 15.16 10.11
N GLY A 148 -7.65 15.54 11.39
CA GLY A 148 -8.68 15.13 12.34
C GLY A 148 -8.60 13.67 12.84
N ASN A 149 -7.72 12.83 12.27
CA ASN A 149 -7.51 11.46 12.74
C ASN A 149 -6.02 11.06 12.67
N TYR A 150 -5.35 11.05 13.83
CA TYR A 150 -3.96 10.62 13.96
C TYR A 150 -3.78 9.09 13.92
N LEU A 151 -4.87 8.32 13.83
CA LEU A 151 -4.86 6.87 13.64
C LEU A 151 -5.03 6.46 12.18
N SER A 152 -4.87 7.40 11.24
CA SER A 152 -4.78 7.09 9.82
C SER A 152 -3.67 7.92 9.16
N ALA A 153 -2.91 7.30 8.26
CA ALA A 153 -1.82 7.96 7.58
C ALA A 153 -1.62 7.44 6.15
N ILE A 154 -1.06 8.29 5.29
CA ILE A 154 -0.65 7.93 3.93
C ILE A 154 0.89 7.83 3.91
N PRO A 155 1.50 6.69 3.61
CA PRO A 155 2.96 6.60 3.45
C PRO A 155 3.45 7.55 2.35
N LEU A 156 4.59 8.23 2.54
CA LEU A 156 5.17 9.12 1.52
C LEU A 156 5.46 8.41 0.20
N THR A 157 5.73 7.10 0.24
CA THR A 157 5.91 6.28 -0.97
C THR A 157 4.66 6.30 -1.86
N VAL A 158 3.47 6.32 -1.25
CA VAL A 158 2.17 6.38 -1.94
C VAL A 158 1.90 7.78 -2.45
N LEU A 159 2.17 8.82 -1.65
CA LEU A 159 1.97 10.21 -2.09
C LEU A 159 2.82 10.55 -3.31
N ARG A 160 4.07 10.05 -3.38
CA ARG A 160 4.92 10.20 -4.55
C ARG A 160 4.34 9.51 -5.79
N GLU A 161 3.89 8.27 -5.62
CA GLU A 161 3.26 7.53 -6.72
C GLU A 161 2.00 8.22 -7.27
N ILE A 162 1.20 8.87 -6.40
CA ILE A 162 0.04 9.65 -6.84
C ILE A 162 0.48 10.90 -7.60
N ALA A 163 1.45 11.65 -7.07
CA ALA A 163 1.96 12.86 -7.72
C ALA A 163 2.54 12.57 -9.11
N ASP A 164 3.26 11.46 -9.27
CA ASP A 164 3.86 11.06 -10.55
C ASP A 164 2.81 10.62 -11.60
N ARG A 165 1.55 10.36 -11.19
CA ARG A 165 0.45 9.98 -12.11
C ARG A 165 -0.29 11.17 -12.69
N ASP A 166 -0.37 12.29 -11.95
CA ASP A 166 -1.07 13.50 -12.40
C ASP A 166 -0.31 14.24 -13.53
N GLU A 167 1.01 14.02 -13.66
CA GLU A 167 1.81 14.59 -14.77
C GLU A 167 1.53 13.90 -16.14
N GLY A 168 0.65 12.89 -16.19
CA GLY A 168 0.28 12.17 -17.41
C GLY A 168 -1.12 12.47 -17.95
N GLU A 169 -1.93 13.27 -17.25
CA GLU A 169 -3.25 13.71 -17.69
C GLU A 169 -3.25 15.21 -17.98
N ASP A 170 -2.52 15.61 -19.02
CA ASP A 170 -2.80 16.88 -19.71
C ASP A 170 -4.21 16.78 -20.29
N LEU A 171 -5.18 17.26 -19.53
CA LEU A 171 -6.53 17.52 -20.00
C LEU A 171 -6.42 18.51 -21.15
N ASP A 172 -6.86 18.10 -22.34
CA ASP A 172 -7.01 18.92 -23.55
C ASP A 172 -7.74 20.22 -23.20
N ALA A 173 -6.96 21.26 -22.91
CA ALA A 173 -7.43 22.56 -22.51
C ALA A 173 -7.59 23.46 -23.73
N GLU A 174 -8.41 23.09 -24.71
CA GLU A 174 -8.89 24.04 -25.74
C GLU A 174 -10.31 23.68 -26.19
N GLN A 175 -11.32 24.37 -25.64
CA GLN A 175 -12.30 25.18 -26.39
C GLN A 175 -13.25 25.85 -25.38
N PHE A 176 -12.87 27.02 -24.87
CA PHE A 176 -13.79 27.95 -24.23
C PHE A 176 -14.39 28.79 -25.36
N ASP A 177 -15.57 28.39 -25.86
CA ASP A 177 -16.30 29.16 -26.86
C ASP A 177 -16.67 30.51 -26.28
N SER A 178 -16.03 31.55 -26.80
CA SER A 178 -16.39 32.95 -26.58
C SER A 178 -17.51 33.32 -27.54
N ASP A 179 -18.76 33.10 -27.13
CA ASP A 179 -19.93 33.69 -27.78
C ASP A 179 -20.77 34.40 -26.73
N GLU A 180 -20.40 35.65 -26.44
CA GLU A 180 -21.27 36.60 -25.75
C GLU A 180 -21.05 38.00 -26.32
N GLU A 181 -21.77 38.34 -27.40
CA GLU A 181 -22.29 39.70 -27.60
C GLU A 181 -23.37 39.73 -28.71
N SER A 182 -24.64 39.79 -28.31
CA SER A 182 -25.64 40.55 -29.05
C SER A 182 -26.75 40.98 -28.09
N ASP A 183 -26.63 42.21 -27.63
CA ASP A 183 -27.66 42.91 -26.87
C ASP A 183 -28.99 42.94 -27.64
N ALA A 184 -30.04 42.41 -27.02
CA ALA A 184 -31.41 42.65 -27.41
C ALA A 184 -32.02 43.69 -26.48
N GLU A 185 -32.06 44.91 -26.99
CA GLU A 185 -32.77 46.06 -26.44
C GLU A 185 -34.29 45.83 -26.43
N SER A 186 -34.95 46.48 -25.47
CA SER A 186 -36.40 46.68 -25.32
C SER A 186 -37.23 45.59 -24.60
N HIS A 187 -37.69 45.92 -23.38
CA HIS A 187 -39.12 46.18 -23.17
C HIS A 187 -39.39 46.92 -21.86
N ALA A 188 -40.29 47.90 -21.97
CA ALA A 188 -40.78 48.82 -20.95
C ALA A 188 -41.59 48.13 -19.84
N THR A 189 -41.75 48.80 -18.70
CA THR A 189 -43.04 49.41 -18.30
C THR A 189 -42.85 50.31 -17.08
N ASP A 190 -43.20 51.57 -17.29
CA ASP A 190 -43.53 52.57 -16.29
C ASP A 190 -44.95 52.26 -15.74
N SER A 191 -45.13 52.26 -14.42
CA SER A 191 -46.43 52.40 -13.74
C SER A 191 -46.24 52.59 -12.23
N SER A 192 -46.32 53.86 -11.86
CA SER A 192 -46.75 54.48 -10.61
C SER A 192 -47.69 53.64 -9.71
N THR A 193 -47.61 53.84 -8.39
CA THR A 193 -48.72 54.39 -7.55
C THR A 193 -48.28 54.48 -6.08
N SER A 194 -48.30 55.69 -5.51
CA SER A 194 -49.01 55.99 -4.25
C SER A 194 -48.82 57.46 -3.87
N GLU A 195 -49.88 58.24 -4.06
CA GLU A 195 -50.70 58.64 -2.91
C GLU A 195 -51.98 57.79 -2.92
#